data_AF-A0A7K3DWQ0-F1
#
_entry.id   AF-A0A7K3DWQ0-F1
#
_cell.length_a   1.000
_cell.length_b   1.000
_cell.length_c   1.000
_cell.angle_alpha   90.00
_cell.angle_beta   90.00
_cell.angle_gamma   90.00
#
_symmetry.space_group_name_H-M   'P 1'
#
loop_
_entity.id
_entity.type
_entity.pdbx_description
1 polymer ?
#
loop_
_entity_poly.entity_id
_entity_poly.type
_entity_poly.pdbx_seq_one_letter_code
_entity_poly.pdbx_strand_id
1 'polypeptide(L)'
;MTVYDAVEIDRLQGGPADVAQYLGKAVLIVNVASKCGLTPQYGALEELQERYAERGFTVLGVPCNQFMGQEPGSADEIAEFCSATYGVTFPMTEKVEVNGDGRHPLYARLTG
;
A
#
# COMPACT_ATOMS: atom_id res chain seq x y z
N MET A 1 -11.92 -13.51 13.01
CA MET A 1 -10.61 -12.86 13.05
C MET A 1 -10.25 -12.47 11.61
N THR A 2 -10.09 -11.19 11.33
CA THR A 2 -9.71 -10.66 10.01
C THR A 2 -8.24 -10.26 9.99
N VAL A 3 -7.70 -10.01 8.79
CA VAL A 3 -6.34 -9.47 8.64
C VAL A 3 -6.19 -8.08 9.29
N TYR A 4 -7.29 -7.34 9.47
CA TYR A 4 -7.30 -5.97 10.00
C TYR A 4 -7.43 -5.90 11.53
N ASP A 5 -7.78 -7.00 12.21
CA ASP A 5 -8.06 -6.95 13.66
C ASP A 5 -6.81 -6.54 14.44
N ALA A 6 -6.87 -5.42 15.18
CA ALA A 6 -5.75 -4.88 15.97
C ALA A 6 -4.48 -4.59 15.15
N VAL A 7 -4.63 -4.22 13.88
CA VAL A 7 -3.57 -3.62 13.06
C VAL A 7 -3.74 -2.12 13.09
N GLU A 8 -2.80 -1.42 13.71
CA GLU A 8 -2.66 0.03 13.57
C GLU A 8 -1.70 0.30 12.41
N ILE A 9 -2.12 1.17 11.48
CA ILE A 9 -1.31 1.61 10.35
C ILE A 9 -1.79 2.99 9.93
N ASP A 10 -0.86 3.89 9.67
CA ASP A 10 -1.18 5.23 9.21
C ASP A 10 -1.29 5.31 7.69
N ARG A 11 -1.94 6.37 7.22
CA ARG A 11 -1.94 6.78 5.81
C ARG A 11 -0.58 7.33 5.44
N LEU A 12 -0.26 7.35 4.15
CA LEU A 12 1.01 7.88 3.67
C LEU A 12 1.30 9.30 4.18
N GLN A 13 0.29 10.19 4.16
CA GLN A 13 0.40 11.58 4.63
C GLN A 13 0.10 11.75 6.13
N GLY A 14 0.11 10.66 6.89
CA GLY A 14 -0.13 10.64 8.34
C GLY A 14 -1.60 10.49 8.75
N GLY A 15 -1.77 10.14 10.04
CA GLY A 15 -3.07 9.84 10.64
C GLY A 15 -3.57 8.44 10.30
N PRO A 16 -4.54 7.91 11.07
CA PRO A 16 -4.92 6.51 11.00
C PRO A 16 -5.54 6.14 9.65
N ALA A 17 -5.03 5.07 9.03
CA ALA A 17 -5.72 4.40 7.95
C ALA A 17 -6.92 3.65 8.56
N ASP A 18 -8.14 4.07 8.22
CA ASP A 18 -9.36 3.40 8.68
C ASP A 18 -9.50 2.05 7.97
N VAL A 19 -8.74 1.05 8.41
CA VAL A 19 -8.69 -0.28 7.77
C VAL A 19 -10.00 -1.04 7.92
N ALA A 20 -10.86 -0.65 8.87
CA ALA A 20 -12.18 -1.26 9.04
C ALA A 20 -13.11 -0.98 7.84
N GLN A 21 -12.88 0.12 7.10
CA GLN A 21 -13.63 0.46 5.89
C GLN A 21 -13.49 -0.59 4.76
N TYR A 22 -12.55 -1.52 4.90
CA TYR A 22 -12.27 -2.59 3.93
C TYR A 22 -13.01 -3.90 4.23
N LEU A 23 -13.73 -3.99 5.36
CA LEU A 23 -14.54 -5.17 5.66
C LEU A 23 -15.59 -5.41 4.58
N GLY A 24 -15.67 -6.66 4.10
CA GLY A 24 -16.58 -7.05 3.02
C GLY A 24 -16.10 -6.68 1.61
N LYS A 25 -14.93 -6.04 1.47
CA LYS A 25 -14.30 -5.77 0.18
C LYS A 25 -13.23 -6.83 -0.14
N ALA A 26 -13.01 -7.07 -1.44
CA ALA A 26 -11.80 -7.74 -1.90
C ALA A 26 -10.65 -6.74 -1.89
N VAL A 27 -9.57 -7.03 -1.16
CA VAL A 27 -8.44 -6.10 -1.04
C VAL A 27 -7.17 -6.72 -1.60
N LEU A 28 -6.56 -6.04 -2.57
CA LEU A 28 -5.25 -6.37 -3.10
C LEU A 28 -4.20 -5.52 -2.38
N ILE A 29 -3.50 -6.12 -1.41
CA ILE A 29 -2.43 -5.48 -0.66
C ILE A 29 -1.11 -5.69 -1.41
N VAL A 30 -0.39 -4.61 -1.73
CA VAL A 30 0.84 -4.67 -2.53
C VAL A 30 1.94 -3.88 -1.83
N ASN A 31 3.07 -4.51 -1.52
CA ASN A 31 4.26 -3.76 -1.13
C ASN A 31 4.85 -3.11 -2.39
N VAL A 32 5.06 -1.79 -2.35
CA VAL A 32 5.43 -1.00 -3.53
C VAL A 32 6.72 -0.20 -3.30
N ALA A 33 7.34 0.19 -4.42
CA ALA A 33 8.59 0.96 -4.46
C ALA A 33 8.59 1.92 -5.68
N SER A 34 8.96 3.19 -5.50
CA SER A 34 9.01 4.20 -6.57
C SER A 34 10.21 4.07 -7.51
N LYS A 35 11.31 3.44 -7.09
CA LYS A 35 12.54 3.26 -7.89
C LYS A 35 12.81 1.80 -8.21
N CYS A 36 11.77 1.06 -8.58
CA CYS A 36 11.84 -0.35 -8.93
C CYS A 36 11.71 -0.55 -10.45
N GLY A 37 12.35 -1.59 -11.00
CA GLY A 37 12.11 -2.00 -12.40
C GLY A 37 10.65 -2.39 -12.67
N LEU A 38 9.89 -2.74 -11.62
CA LEU A 38 8.47 -3.06 -11.68
C LEU A 38 7.57 -1.86 -11.36
N THR A 39 8.10 -0.66 -11.11
CA THR A 39 7.28 0.53 -10.85
C THR A 39 6.21 0.81 -11.94
N PRO A 40 6.41 0.48 -13.24
CA PRO A 40 5.31 0.56 -14.22
C PRO A 40 4.03 -0.22 -13.84
N GLN A 41 4.09 -1.17 -12.90
CA GLN A 41 2.92 -1.89 -12.39
C GLN A 41 1.88 -0.97 -11.73
N TYR A 42 2.25 0.22 -11.26
CA TYR A 42 1.30 1.18 -10.69
C TYR A 42 0.14 1.50 -11.63
N GLY A 43 0.40 1.62 -12.94
CA GLY A 43 -0.66 1.84 -13.93
C GLY A 43 -1.63 0.66 -14.03
N ALA A 44 -1.13 -0.58 -14.03
CA ALA A 44 -1.98 -1.76 -14.05
C ALA A 44 -2.79 -1.93 -12.74
N LEU A 45 -2.21 -1.56 -11.61
CA LEU A 45 -2.92 -1.52 -10.33
C LEU A 45 -4.02 -0.46 -10.33
N GLU A 46 -3.76 0.70 -10.92
CA GLU A 46 -4.77 1.76 -11.09
C GLU A 46 -5.91 1.31 -12.01
N GLU A 47 -5.60 0.64 -13.14
CA GLU A 47 -6.64 0.06 -14.01
C GLU A 47 -7.54 -0.95 -13.27
N LEU A 48 -6.97 -1.75 -12.36
CA LEU A 48 -7.75 -2.65 -11.52
C LEU A 48 -8.60 -1.89 -10.51
N GLN A 49 -8.03 -0.85 -9.89
CA GLN A 49 -8.75 0.04 -8.98
C GLN A 49 -9.97 0.65 -9.67
N GLU A 50 -9.77 1.33 -10.80
CA GLU A 50 -10.84 1.97 -11.57
C GLU A 50 -11.93 0.96 -12.00
N ARG A 51 -11.52 -0.22 -12.49
CA ARG A 51 -12.45 -1.21 -13.03
C ARG A 51 -13.32 -1.88 -11.97
N TYR A 52 -12.80 -2.06 -10.75
CA TYR A 52 -13.46 -2.89 -9.73
C TYR A 52 -13.85 -2.15 -8.45
N ALA A 53 -13.45 -0.88 -8.26
CA ALA A 53 -13.76 -0.12 -7.05
C ALA A 53 -15.26 -0.14 -6.68
N GLU A 54 -16.13 0.15 -7.66
CA GLU A 54 -17.59 0.16 -7.48
C GLU A 54 -18.18 -1.24 -7.19
N ARG A 55 -17.39 -2.30 -7.41
CA ARG A 55 -17.77 -3.70 -7.19
C ARG A 55 -17.24 -4.25 -5.87
N GLY A 56 -16.77 -3.38 -4.98
CA GLY A 56 -16.26 -3.76 -3.66
C GLY A 56 -14.81 -4.23 -3.70
N PHE A 57 -13.98 -3.67 -4.57
CA PHE A 57 -12.53 -3.93 -4.61
C PHE A 57 -11.74 -2.70 -4.17
N THR A 58 -10.54 -2.89 -3.63
CA THR A 58 -9.54 -1.83 -3.53
C THR A 58 -8.14 -2.40 -3.63
N VAL A 59 -7.23 -1.68 -4.28
CA VAL A 59 -5.80 -1.81 -4.04
C VAL A 59 -5.47 -1.07 -2.73
N LEU A 60 -4.52 -1.60 -1.97
CA LEU A 60 -3.89 -0.91 -0.84
C LEU A 60 -2.38 -0.98 -1.04
N GLY A 61 -1.78 0.14 -1.42
CA GLY A 61 -0.34 0.22 -1.62
C GLY A 61 0.39 0.47 -0.30
N VAL A 62 1.43 -0.33 -0.05
CA VAL A 62 2.23 -0.27 1.17
C VAL A 62 3.69 -0.01 0.81
N PRO A 63 4.17 1.24 0.87
CA PRO A 63 5.56 1.56 0.53
C PRO A 63 6.54 0.80 1.42
N CYS A 64 7.62 0.26 0.82
CA CYS A 64 8.63 -0.48 1.56
C CYS A 64 10.03 -0.29 0.97
N ASN A 65 11.01 0.07 1.81
CA ASN A 65 12.38 0.33 1.38
C ASN A 65 13.35 -0.87 1.54
N GLN A 66 12.87 -2.02 2.01
CA GLN A 66 13.74 -3.17 2.31
C GLN A 66 14.30 -3.87 1.06
N PHE A 67 13.74 -3.62 -0.12
CA PHE A 67 14.17 -4.23 -1.38
C PHE A 67 15.12 -3.30 -2.12
N MET A 68 16.42 -3.50 -1.94
CA MET A 68 17.49 -2.74 -2.60
C MET A 68 17.39 -1.21 -2.44
N GLY A 69 16.74 -0.72 -1.38
CA GLY A 69 16.62 0.72 -1.11
C GLY A 69 15.78 1.48 -2.16
N GLN A 70 14.81 0.81 -2.79
CA GLN A 70 14.04 1.36 -3.92
C GLN A 70 12.88 2.29 -3.53
N GLU A 71 12.67 2.55 -2.23
CA GLU A 71 11.70 3.52 -1.72
C GLU A 71 12.34 4.49 -0.71
N PRO A 72 13.38 5.25 -1.11
CA PRO A 72 14.15 6.07 -0.19
C PRO A 72 13.41 7.35 0.22
N GLY A 73 12.37 7.75 -0.53
CA GLY A 73 11.71 9.04 -0.39
C GLY A 73 10.91 9.20 0.90
N SER A 74 10.60 10.46 1.23
CA SER A 74 9.65 10.84 2.26
C SER A 74 8.21 10.49 1.85
N ALA A 75 7.27 10.57 2.78
CA ALA A 75 5.85 10.41 2.51
C ALA A 75 5.36 11.32 1.36
N ASP A 76 5.75 12.59 1.40
CA ASP A 76 5.36 13.58 0.40
C ASP A 76 5.96 13.28 -0.97
N GLU A 77 7.23 12.87 -1.01
CA GLU A 77 7.91 12.50 -2.25
C GLU A 77 7.27 11.26 -2.90
N ILE A 78 6.88 10.27 -2.08
CA ILE A 78 6.19 9.06 -2.56
C ILE A 78 4.80 9.43 -3.10
N ALA A 79 4.05 10.27 -2.37
CA ALA A 79 2.71 10.69 -2.77
C ALA A 79 2.75 11.47 -4.10
N GLU A 80 3.67 12.41 -4.23
CA GLU A 80 3.86 13.20 -5.45
C GLU A 80 4.28 12.30 -6.62
N PHE A 81 5.19 11.35 -6.39
CA PHE A 81 5.60 10.41 -7.43
C PHE A 81 4.42 9.59 -7.96
N CYS A 82 3.63 8.99 -7.05
CA CYS A 82 2.51 8.13 -7.41
C CYS A 82 1.41 8.90 -8.15
N SER A 83 1.08 10.11 -7.69
CA SER A 83 0.03 10.94 -8.30
C SER A 83 0.48 11.54 -9.63
N ALA A 84 1.64 12.19 -9.69
CA ALA A 84 2.10 12.92 -10.86
C ALA A 84 2.52 11.99 -12.02
N THR A 85 3.03 10.80 -11.70
CA THR A 85 3.56 9.88 -12.71
C THR A 85 2.52 8.86 -13.20
N TYR A 86 1.66 8.37 -12.31
CA TYR A 86 0.77 7.25 -12.60
C TYR A 86 -0.71 7.56 -12.36
N GLY A 87 -1.06 8.73 -11.81
CA GLY A 87 -2.44 9.08 -11.51
C GLY A 87 -3.09 8.18 -10.45
N VAL A 88 -2.29 7.62 -9.54
CA VAL A 88 -2.77 6.66 -8.51
C VAL A 88 -3.90 7.27 -7.68
N THR A 89 -5.04 6.58 -7.62
CA THR A 89 -6.21 6.95 -6.80
C THR A 89 -6.46 5.99 -5.65
N PHE A 90 -5.86 4.80 -5.67
CA PHE A 90 -5.99 3.85 -4.57
C PHE A 90 -5.25 4.32 -3.31
N PRO A 91 -5.73 3.92 -2.11
CA PRO A 91 -5.13 4.33 -0.85
C PRO A 91 -3.70 3.81 -0.68
N MET A 92 -2.86 4.66 -0.06
CA MET A 92 -1.48 4.36 0.29
C MET A 92 -1.29 4.50 1.80
N THR A 93 -0.54 3.57 2.41
CA THR A 93 -0.19 3.62 3.84
C THR A 93 1.13 4.35 4.06
N GLU A 94 1.46 4.58 5.32
CA GLU A 94 2.83 4.90 5.72
C GLU A 94 3.82 3.84 5.21
N LYS A 95 5.10 4.23 5.12
CA LYS A 95 6.18 3.32 4.75
C LYS A 95 6.47 2.37 5.91
N VAL A 96 6.44 1.06 5.65
CA VAL A 96 6.66 0.05 6.68
C VAL A 96 7.72 -0.98 6.26
N GLU A 97 8.20 -1.73 7.25
CA GLU A 97 8.97 -2.94 7.02
C GLU A 97 8.04 -4.15 6.82
N VAL A 98 8.34 -5.00 5.84
CA VAL A 98 7.54 -6.19 5.50
C VAL A 98 8.25 -7.51 5.86
N ASN A 99 9.54 -7.45 6.20
CA ASN A 99 10.39 -8.57 6.57
C ASN A 99 11.20 -8.27 7.85
N GLY A 100 11.75 -9.31 8.48
CA GLY A 100 12.63 -9.18 9.65
C GLY A 100 11.90 -8.88 10.96
N ASP A 101 12.67 -8.55 12.00
CA ASP A 101 12.15 -8.33 13.36
C ASP A 101 11.29 -7.06 13.47
N GLY A 102 11.52 -6.08 12.57
CA GLY A 102 10.71 -4.86 12.44
C GLY A 102 9.46 -5.01 11.57
N ARG A 103 9.17 -6.22 11.07
CA ARG A 103 8.03 -6.48 10.17
C ARG A 103 6.72 -6.01 10.79
N HIS A 104 5.98 -5.21 10.02
CA HIS A 104 4.69 -4.67 10.43
C HIS A 104 3.69 -5.80 10.77
N PRO A 105 2.85 -5.66 11.82
CA PRO A 105 1.86 -6.67 12.20
C PRO A 105 0.93 -7.10 11.05
N LEU A 106 0.62 -6.18 10.13
CA LEU A 106 -0.13 -6.49 8.90
C LEU A 106 0.56 -7.60 8.09
N TYR A 107 1.86 -7.43 7.80
CA TYR A 107 2.62 -8.38 6.99
C TYR A 107 2.94 -9.67 7.74
N ALA A 108 3.10 -9.62 9.07
CA ALA A 108 3.23 -10.82 9.88
C ALA A 108 2.02 -11.76 9.73
N ARG A 109 0.81 -11.21 9.57
CA ARG A 109 -0.40 -12.01 9.33
C ARG A 109 -0.55 -12.51 7.90
N LEU A 110 -0.02 -11.78 6.92
CA LEU A 110 -0.16 -12.12 5.50
C LEU A 110 0.82 -13.20 5.04
N THR A 111 1.97 -13.34 5.70
CA THR A 111 3.10 -14.13 5.18
C THR A 111 3.37 -15.45 5.93
N GLY A 112 2.73 -15.67 7.09
CA GLY A 112 2.88 -16.90 7.88
C GLY A 112 4.12 -16.90 8.78
#